data_AF-A0A512IUF8-F1
#
_entry.id   AF-A0A512IUF8-F1
#
_cell.length_a   1.000
_cell.length_b   1.000
_cell.length_c   1.000
_cell.angle_alpha   90.00
_cell.angle_beta   90.00
_cell.angle_gamma   90.00
#
_symmetry.space_group_name_H-M   'P 1'
#
loop_
_entity.id
_entity.type
_entity.pdbx_description
1 polymer ?
#
loop_
_entity_poly.entity_id
_entity_poly.type
_entity_poly.pdbx_seq_one_letter_code
_entity_poly.pdbx_strand_id
1 'polypeptide(L)'
;MNKPVSYTPPDLPDQRVSAPVRRRHVFYLPGYDPEARTRYRLLFVRELLRHAKRFGEGKREISRATVSEDGLVQSWTVKAHAATGGAETSYDVLFWDDIVARDAARSRFVSVALLVIGTLHALVRGKLFTFYRLNWKYGNIIIYPFVMLMLLGAVTALLALFVHAHLGDRYAHSVHLPAWATIPLGLAVGLGWVRAMEALLNRIFFWQILNDWVFHWQHGQSRRPDYRARLDVFADHLAARLDGFARAGESVDEILIVGHSSGGLTAVEVAARLLARDPVIGTRGPVLSLATLGSGLPLVAIQPQADRLRAEIASLVASRRIAWVEYVAPQDWLNFPRFNPIRDLDLPLGPDPVIANPIIRSARFREIIDDETYRKVRFRPFRMHFQFLMSNDRRGAYDFFAMTLGPQTLRERALIEWPEASTEAALPCETVAA
;
A
#
# COMPACT_ATOMS: atom_id res chain seq x y z
N MET A 1 -4.37 26.55 7.33
CA MET A 1 -5.62 26.03 6.73
C MET A 1 -5.53 24.52 6.61
N ASN A 2 -6.49 23.77 7.18
CA ASN A 2 -6.50 22.31 7.10
C ASN A 2 -6.90 21.87 5.68
N LYS A 3 -5.98 21.21 4.96
CA LYS A 3 -6.27 20.64 3.63
C LYS A 3 -7.36 19.56 3.75
N PRO A 4 -8.39 19.55 2.87
CA PRO A 4 -9.42 18.52 2.89
C PRO A 4 -8.85 17.15 2.54
N VAL A 5 -9.43 16.10 3.14
CA VAL A 5 -9.06 14.69 2.89
C VAL A 5 -9.72 14.18 1.60
N SER A 6 -10.92 14.65 1.29
CA SER A 6 -11.65 14.27 0.08
C SER A 6 -11.42 15.27 -1.05
N TYR A 7 -11.47 14.80 -2.30
CA TYR A 7 -11.36 15.61 -3.50
C TYR A 7 -12.17 14.97 -4.64
N THR A 8 -12.89 15.77 -5.40
CA THR A 8 -13.53 15.35 -6.66
C THR A 8 -12.93 16.19 -7.77
N PRO A 9 -12.39 15.56 -8.83
CA PRO A 9 -11.80 16.29 -9.94
C PRO A 9 -12.87 17.06 -10.73
N PRO A 10 -12.56 18.26 -11.25
CA PRO A 10 -13.54 19.11 -11.93
C PRO A 10 -14.03 18.53 -13.28
N ASP A 11 -13.16 17.82 -14.00
CA ASP A 11 -13.49 17.23 -15.31
C ASP A 11 -13.83 15.74 -15.21
N LEU A 12 -14.36 15.31 -14.06
CA LEU A 12 -14.76 13.93 -13.84
C LEU A 12 -15.77 13.51 -14.94
N PRO A 13 -15.45 12.55 -15.80
CA PRO A 13 -16.35 12.18 -16.88
C PRO A 13 -17.65 11.58 -16.33
N ASP A 14 -18.72 11.75 -17.09
CA ASP A 14 -19.96 11.03 -16.86
C ASP A 14 -19.74 9.53 -17.03
N GLN A 15 -20.50 8.75 -16.26
CA GLN A 15 -20.38 7.31 -16.31
C GLN A 15 -20.99 6.79 -17.62
N ARG A 16 -20.25 5.92 -18.33
CA ARG A 16 -20.69 5.36 -19.61
C ARG A 16 -21.77 4.29 -19.51
N VAL A 17 -21.92 3.66 -18.35
CA VAL A 17 -22.85 2.55 -18.13
C VAL A 17 -23.66 2.85 -16.88
N SER A 18 -24.97 2.99 -16.99
CA SER A 18 -25.92 3.17 -15.88
C SER A 18 -26.55 1.86 -15.39
N ALA A 19 -26.19 0.73 -16.02
CA ALA A 19 -26.68 -0.59 -15.66
C ALA A 19 -25.86 -1.19 -14.49
N PRO A 20 -26.49 -2.01 -13.62
CA PRO A 20 -25.78 -2.74 -12.58
C PRO A 20 -24.67 -3.64 -13.15
N VAL A 21 -23.50 -3.61 -12.52
CA VAL A 21 -22.37 -4.51 -12.79
C VAL A 21 -22.76 -5.93 -12.41
N ARG A 22 -22.88 -6.82 -13.41
CA ARG A 22 -23.17 -8.25 -13.23
C ARG A 22 -21.92 -9.10 -13.33
N ARG A 23 -20.95 -8.69 -14.15
CA ARG A 23 -19.66 -9.36 -14.34
C ARG A 23 -18.51 -8.39 -14.18
N ARG A 24 -17.62 -8.69 -13.25
CA ARG A 24 -16.41 -7.91 -12.98
C ARG A 24 -15.17 -8.80 -13.09
N HIS A 25 -14.10 -8.23 -13.63
CA HIS A 25 -12.77 -8.82 -13.49
C HIS A 25 -11.88 -7.88 -12.67
N VAL A 26 -11.21 -8.42 -11.66
CA VAL A 26 -10.37 -7.68 -10.72
C VAL A 26 -8.91 -8.07 -10.92
N PHE A 27 -8.07 -7.10 -11.26
CA PHE A 27 -6.61 -7.24 -11.18
C PHE A 27 -6.15 -6.69 -9.84
N TYR A 28 -5.67 -7.54 -8.95
CA TYR A 28 -5.21 -7.13 -7.63
C TYR A 28 -3.68 -7.11 -7.55
N LEU A 29 -3.13 -5.95 -7.19
CA LEU A 29 -1.70 -5.72 -7.03
C LEU A 29 -1.37 -5.62 -5.54
N PRO A 30 -0.63 -6.60 -4.98
CA PRO A 30 -0.23 -6.61 -3.59
C PRO A 30 0.87 -5.58 -3.30
N GLY A 31 1.04 -5.28 -2.01
CA GLY A 31 2.14 -4.44 -1.52
C GLY A 31 3.48 -5.17 -1.48
N TYR A 32 4.47 -4.53 -0.86
CA TYR A 32 5.82 -5.04 -0.66
C TYR A 32 5.76 -6.13 0.42
N ASP A 33 5.44 -7.35 0.00
CA ASP A 33 5.09 -8.45 0.89
C ASP A 33 5.69 -9.78 0.41
N PRO A 34 6.60 -10.39 1.19
CA PRO A 34 7.20 -11.68 0.83
C PRO A 34 6.19 -12.85 0.88
N GLU A 35 5.04 -12.69 1.53
CA GLU A 35 4.02 -13.74 1.67
C GLU A 35 2.85 -13.57 0.70
N ALA A 36 3.00 -12.76 -0.35
CA ALA A 36 1.88 -12.39 -1.23
C ALA A 36 1.16 -13.61 -1.85
N ARG A 37 1.90 -14.69 -2.17
CA ARG A 37 1.36 -15.91 -2.80
C ARG A 37 0.25 -16.61 -2.02
N THR A 38 0.27 -16.49 -0.70
CA THR A 38 -0.69 -17.15 0.20
C THR A 38 -1.60 -16.15 0.90
N ARG A 39 -1.05 -15.01 1.34
CA ARG A 39 -1.71 -14.09 2.27
C ARG A 39 -3.00 -13.49 1.71
N TYR A 40 -3.00 -13.01 0.46
CA TYR A 40 -4.10 -12.19 -0.04
C TYR A 40 -5.37 -12.98 -0.30
N ARG A 41 -5.28 -14.18 -0.90
CA ARG A 41 -6.46 -15.04 -1.06
C ARG A 41 -6.97 -15.57 0.28
N LEU A 42 -6.08 -15.98 1.18
CA LEU A 42 -6.49 -16.42 2.53
C LEU A 42 -7.19 -15.30 3.30
N LEU A 43 -6.65 -14.08 3.24
CA LEU A 43 -7.26 -12.89 3.82
C LEU A 43 -8.63 -12.62 3.19
N PHE A 44 -8.71 -12.61 1.86
CA PHE A 44 -9.95 -12.39 1.12
C PHE A 44 -11.04 -13.37 1.55
N VAL A 45 -10.76 -14.69 1.52
CA VAL A 45 -11.73 -15.73 1.87
C VAL A 45 -12.18 -15.57 3.32
N ARG A 46 -11.24 -15.38 4.25
CA ARG A 46 -11.55 -15.22 5.67
C ARG A 46 -12.44 -14.01 5.92
N GLU A 47 -12.09 -12.87 5.33
CA GLU A 47 -12.78 -11.61 5.57
C GLU A 47 -14.12 -11.54 4.81
N LEU A 48 -14.26 -12.19 3.65
CA LEU A 48 -15.54 -12.33 2.97
C LEU A 48 -16.53 -13.17 3.80
N LEU A 49 -16.06 -14.28 4.38
CA LEU A 49 -16.89 -15.10 5.28
C LEU A 49 -17.30 -14.33 6.54
N ARG A 50 -16.39 -13.50 7.08
CA ARG A 50 -16.70 -12.62 8.22
C ARG A 50 -17.72 -11.56 7.82
N HIS A 51 -17.57 -10.95 6.66
CA HIS A 51 -18.48 -9.94 6.10
C HIS A 51 -19.89 -10.50 5.94
N ALA A 52 -20.01 -11.66 5.28
CA ALA A 52 -21.28 -12.36 5.10
C ALA A 52 -21.98 -12.65 6.43
N LYS A 53 -21.25 -13.22 7.41
CA LYS A 53 -21.79 -13.50 8.76
C LYS A 53 -22.27 -12.22 9.45
N ARG A 54 -21.48 -11.16 9.37
CA ARG A 54 -21.73 -9.91 10.10
C ARG A 54 -22.92 -9.13 9.58
N PHE A 55 -23.10 -9.12 8.25
CA PHE A 55 -24.16 -8.37 7.61
C PHE A 55 -25.38 -9.23 7.23
N GLY A 56 -25.41 -10.49 7.66
CA GLY A 56 -26.51 -11.42 7.37
C GLY A 56 -26.63 -11.77 5.89
N GLU A 57 -25.55 -11.66 5.12
CA GLU A 57 -25.52 -11.96 3.70
C GLU A 57 -25.21 -13.45 3.46
N GLY A 58 -25.77 -14.03 2.40
CA GLY A 58 -25.51 -15.42 2.06
C GLY A 58 -24.04 -15.64 1.65
N LYS A 59 -23.54 -16.84 1.91
CA LYS A 59 -22.17 -17.21 1.51
C LYS A 59 -22.08 -17.27 0.00
N ARG A 60 -21.06 -16.63 -0.56
CA ARG A 60 -20.71 -16.76 -1.98
C ARG A 60 -19.80 -17.96 -2.19
N GLU A 61 -20.02 -18.67 -3.28
CA GLU A 61 -19.12 -19.74 -3.72
C GLU A 61 -17.82 -19.12 -4.28
N ILE A 62 -16.69 -19.67 -3.86
CA ILE A 62 -15.35 -19.24 -4.28
C ILE A 62 -14.65 -20.44 -4.92
N SER A 63 -14.21 -20.30 -6.16
CA SER A 63 -13.52 -21.38 -6.87
C SER A 63 -12.16 -21.69 -6.23
N ARG A 64 -11.62 -22.86 -6.57
CA ARG A 64 -10.21 -23.16 -6.31
C ARG A 64 -9.33 -22.13 -7.03
N ALA A 65 -8.23 -21.73 -6.38
CA ALA A 65 -7.23 -20.91 -7.04
C ALA A 65 -6.37 -21.73 -7.99
N THR A 66 -6.04 -21.12 -9.12
CA THR A 66 -5.05 -21.61 -10.09
C THR A 66 -3.90 -20.63 -10.13
N VAL A 67 -2.72 -21.09 -10.52
CA VAL A 67 -1.52 -20.26 -10.66
C VAL A 67 -1.02 -20.44 -12.09
N SER A 68 -0.65 -19.34 -12.75
CA SER A 68 -0.07 -19.35 -14.10
C SER A 68 1.26 -20.12 -14.13
N GLU A 69 1.66 -20.58 -15.31
CA GLU A 69 2.90 -21.36 -15.49
C GLU A 69 4.15 -20.61 -15.04
N ASP A 70 4.20 -19.29 -15.28
CA ASP A 70 5.27 -18.40 -14.83
C ASP A 70 5.23 -18.10 -13.32
N GLY A 71 4.19 -18.54 -12.62
CA GLY A 71 3.99 -18.31 -11.20
C GLY A 71 3.69 -16.86 -10.83
N LEU A 72 3.39 -15.98 -11.79
CA LEU A 72 3.19 -14.55 -11.55
C LEU A 72 1.73 -14.18 -11.28
N VAL A 73 0.78 -15.02 -11.66
CA VAL A 73 -0.64 -14.73 -11.53
C VAL A 73 -1.34 -15.84 -10.76
N GLN A 74 -2.13 -15.48 -9.74
CA GLN A 74 -3.06 -16.40 -9.10
C GLN A 74 -4.49 -15.97 -9.38
N SER A 75 -5.29 -16.88 -9.93
CA SER A 75 -6.65 -16.60 -10.38
C SER A 75 -7.70 -17.43 -9.68
N TRP A 76 -8.85 -16.82 -9.38
CA TRP A 76 -10.05 -17.48 -8.87
C TRP A 76 -11.31 -16.68 -9.21
N THR A 77 -12.48 -17.29 -9.01
CA THR A 77 -13.78 -16.65 -9.24
C THR A 77 -14.64 -16.71 -7.99
N VAL A 78 -15.44 -15.67 -7.80
CA VAL A 78 -16.48 -15.56 -6.78
C VAL A 78 -17.83 -15.45 -7.50
N LYS A 79 -18.76 -16.36 -7.21
CA LYS A 79 -20.07 -16.37 -7.85
C LYS A 79 -20.92 -15.16 -7.47
N ALA A 80 -21.81 -14.77 -8.39
CA ALA A 80 -22.82 -13.74 -8.13
C ALA A 80 -23.69 -14.14 -6.94
N HIS A 81 -24.20 -13.15 -6.22
CA HIS A 81 -25.08 -13.39 -5.09
C HIS A 81 -26.49 -12.90 -5.42
N ALA A 82 -27.41 -13.84 -5.62
CA ALA A 82 -28.76 -13.56 -6.10
C ALA A 82 -29.52 -12.56 -5.19
N ALA A 83 -29.39 -12.66 -3.87
CA ALA A 83 -30.15 -11.82 -2.94
C ALA A 83 -29.60 -10.40 -2.75
N THR A 84 -28.31 -10.14 -3.08
CA THR A 84 -27.72 -8.80 -2.97
C THR A 84 -27.48 -8.13 -4.32
N GLY A 85 -27.85 -8.80 -5.42
CA GLY A 85 -27.62 -8.33 -6.79
C GLY A 85 -26.15 -8.17 -7.15
N GLY A 86 -25.23 -8.76 -6.37
CA GLY A 86 -23.79 -8.53 -6.54
C GLY A 86 -23.17 -9.29 -7.71
N ALA A 87 -22.17 -8.68 -8.34
CA ALA A 87 -21.48 -9.19 -9.52
C ALA A 87 -20.82 -10.56 -9.31
N GLU A 88 -20.84 -11.41 -10.34
CA GLU A 88 -19.87 -12.49 -10.50
C GLU A 88 -18.50 -11.84 -10.76
N THR A 89 -17.50 -12.20 -9.96
CA THR A 89 -16.20 -11.53 -9.98
C THR A 89 -15.08 -12.53 -10.15
N SER A 90 -14.32 -12.40 -11.23
CA SER A 90 -13.05 -13.12 -11.38
C SER A 90 -11.89 -12.24 -10.92
N TYR A 91 -10.86 -12.87 -10.35
CA TYR A 91 -9.69 -12.22 -9.79
C TYR A 91 -8.43 -12.76 -10.45
N ASP A 92 -7.50 -11.87 -10.74
CA ASP A 92 -6.10 -12.16 -11.06
C ASP A 92 -5.23 -11.36 -10.07
N VAL A 93 -4.55 -12.04 -9.14
CA VAL A 93 -3.55 -11.42 -8.26
C VAL A 93 -2.19 -11.46 -8.93
N LEU A 94 -1.56 -10.30 -9.07
CA LEU A 94 -0.31 -10.12 -9.79
C LEU A 94 0.87 -10.08 -8.83
N PHE A 95 1.65 -11.15 -8.77
CA PHE A 95 2.73 -11.31 -7.80
C PHE A 95 4.05 -10.72 -8.27
N TRP A 96 4.69 -10.00 -7.34
CA TRP A 96 6.06 -9.48 -7.47
C TRP A 96 6.89 -9.76 -6.22
N ASP A 97 6.48 -10.77 -5.46
CA ASP A 97 7.12 -11.24 -4.24
C ASP A 97 8.54 -11.77 -4.47
N ASP A 98 8.86 -12.23 -5.68
CA ASP A 98 10.23 -12.64 -6.04
C ASP A 98 11.21 -11.47 -5.98
N ILE A 99 10.79 -10.25 -6.33
CA ILE A 99 11.58 -9.04 -6.21
C ILE A 99 11.81 -8.73 -4.72
N VAL A 100 10.74 -8.83 -3.93
CA VAL A 100 10.76 -8.60 -2.48
C VAL A 100 11.68 -9.61 -1.79
N ALA A 101 11.61 -10.89 -2.17
CA ALA A 101 12.46 -11.95 -1.66
C ALA A 101 13.93 -11.74 -2.02
N ARG A 102 14.23 -11.30 -3.25
CA ARG A 102 15.60 -10.92 -3.66
C ARG A 102 16.15 -9.77 -2.83
N ASP A 103 15.34 -8.75 -2.57
CA ASP A 103 15.73 -7.63 -1.72
C ASP A 103 15.97 -8.07 -0.26
N ALA A 104 15.17 -9.01 0.25
CA ALA A 104 15.32 -9.58 1.58
C ALA A 104 16.56 -10.50 1.72
N ALA A 105 16.96 -11.15 0.63
CA ALA A 105 18.14 -12.02 0.55
C ALA A 105 19.48 -11.25 0.43
N ARG A 106 19.44 -9.92 0.23
CA ARG A 106 20.66 -9.10 0.22
C ARG A 106 21.44 -9.24 1.52
N SER A 107 22.77 -9.13 1.43
CA SER A 107 23.61 -9.14 2.62
C SER A 107 23.22 -7.99 3.55
N ARG A 108 23.25 -8.25 4.87
CA ARG A 108 22.86 -7.25 5.87
C ARG A 108 23.68 -5.97 5.76
N PHE A 109 24.97 -6.09 5.44
CA PHE A 109 25.86 -4.95 5.19
C PHE A 109 25.38 -4.08 4.03
N VAL A 110 25.00 -4.68 2.89
CA VAL A 110 24.48 -3.93 1.74
C VAL A 110 23.14 -3.28 2.09
N SER A 111 22.22 -3.99 2.74
CA SER A 111 20.94 -3.42 3.15
C SER A 111 21.10 -2.23 4.09
N VAL A 112 22.00 -2.33 5.09
CA VAL A 112 22.32 -1.23 6.01
C VAL A 112 22.97 -0.06 5.28
N ALA A 113 23.92 -0.31 4.39
CA ALA A 113 24.55 0.75 3.59
C ALA A 113 23.52 1.50 2.74
N LEU A 114 22.63 0.76 2.06
CA LEU A 114 21.55 1.35 1.27
C LEU A 114 20.55 2.13 2.12
N LEU A 115 20.23 1.65 3.33
CA LEU A 115 19.40 2.40 4.28
C LEU A 115 20.04 3.74 4.63
N VAL A 116 21.33 3.74 5.00
CA VAL A 116 22.05 4.97 5.36
C VAL A 116 22.10 5.94 4.18
N ILE A 117 22.51 5.46 3.01
CA ILE A 117 22.59 6.27 1.79
C ILE A 117 21.22 6.85 1.43
N GLY A 118 20.17 6.02 1.40
CA GLY A 118 18.83 6.44 1.01
C GLY A 118 18.21 7.44 2.00
N THR A 119 18.40 7.21 3.30
CA THR A 119 17.90 8.12 4.34
C THR A 119 18.65 9.45 4.35
N LEU A 120 19.98 9.43 4.27
CA LEU A 120 20.77 10.67 4.19
C LEU A 120 20.46 11.45 2.92
N HIS A 121 20.31 10.76 1.78
CA HIS A 121 19.87 11.40 0.54
C HIS A 121 18.50 12.05 0.70
N ALA A 122 17.51 11.34 1.25
CA ALA A 122 16.17 11.90 1.49
C ALA A 122 16.18 13.08 2.48
N LEU A 123 17.07 13.06 3.48
CA LEU A 123 17.26 14.14 4.43
C LEU A 123 17.87 15.38 3.76
N VAL A 124 19.00 15.23 3.05
CA VAL A 124 19.69 16.32 2.33
C VAL A 124 18.78 16.95 1.28
N ARG A 125 17.95 16.16 0.60
CA ARG A 125 16.98 16.64 -0.40
C ARG A 125 15.66 17.15 0.21
N GLY A 126 15.56 17.21 1.55
CA GLY A 126 14.38 17.71 2.26
C GLY A 126 13.12 16.84 2.14
N LYS A 127 13.23 15.63 1.58
CA LYS A 127 12.10 14.73 1.31
C LYS A 127 11.55 14.12 2.60
N LEU A 128 12.40 13.85 3.59
CA LEU A 128 11.94 13.37 4.90
C LEU A 128 11.00 14.37 5.57
N PHE A 129 11.33 15.67 5.56
CA PHE A 129 10.44 16.72 6.08
C PHE A 129 9.13 16.80 5.30
N THR A 130 9.18 16.57 3.98
CA THR A 130 7.96 16.49 3.15
C THR A 130 7.05 15.35 3.60
N PHE A 131 7.61 14.15 3.82
CA PHE A 131 6.83 13.01 4.33
C PHE A 131 6.23 13.28 5.71
N TYR A 132 7.01 13.86 6.63
CA TYR A 132 6.52 14.25 7.95
C TYR A 132 5.37 15.28 7.88
N ARG A 133 5.46 16.25 6.97
CA ARG A 133 4.41 17.25 6.74
C ARG A 133 3.13 16.63 6.18
N LEU A 134 3.26 15.61 5.32
CA LEU A 134 2.10 14.90 4.75
C LEU A 134 1.44 13.97 5.77
N ASN A 135 2.23 13.17 6.48
CA ASN A 135 1.78 12.34 7.59
C ASN A 135 2.94 12.00 8.54
N TRP A 136 2.99 12.67 9.69
CA TRP A 136 4.04 12.43 10.70
C TRP A 136 4.08 10.98 11.22
N LYS A 137 2.93 10.29 11.24
CA LYS A 137 2.88 8.87 11.62
C LYS A 137 3.67 8.01 10.65
N TYR A 138 3.51 8.26 9.35
CA TYR A 138 4.28 7.53 8.34
C TYR A 138 5.75 7.96 8.35
N GLY A 139 6.03 9.25 8.58
CA GLY A 139 7.40 9.75 8.80
C GLY A 139 8.15 8.94 9.88
N ASN A 140 7.49 8.62 10.99
CA ASN A 140 8.07 7.79 12.05
C ASN A 140 8.35 6.35 11.60
N ILE A 141 7.49 5.75 10.78
CA ILE A 141 7.74 4.40 10.23
C ILE A 141 8.91 4.43 9.24
N ILE A 142 9.04 5.48 8.42
CA ILE A 142 10.15 5.63 7.46
C ILE A 142 11.49 5.78 8.17
N ILE A 143 11.57 6.61 9.23
CA ILE A 143 12.83 6.86 9.93
C ILE A 143 13.20 5.76 10.93
N TYR A 144 12.23 4.93 11.33
CA TYR A 144 12.40 3.90 12.35
C TYR A 144 13.62 2.98 12.12
N PRO A 145 13.88 2.42 10.92
CA PRO A 145 15.06 1.58 10.71
C PRO A 145 16.36 2.35 10.89
N PHE A 146 16.40 3.64 10.52
CA PHE A 146 17.60 4.46 10.69
C PHE A 146 17.86 4.75 12.17
N VAL A 147 16.83 5.11 12.94
CA VAL A 147 16.96 5.32 14.40
C VAL A 147 17.38 4.03 15.11
N MET A 148 16.77 2.90 14.74
CA MET A 148 17.13 1.59 15.30
C MET A 148 18.59 1.22 14.97
N LEU A 149 19.06 1.51 13.75
CA LEU A 149 20.45 1.31 13.37
C LEU A 149 21.40 2.17 14.23
N MET A 150 21.06 3.44 14.48
CA MET A 150 21.86 4.31 15.35
C MET A 150 21.89 3.79 16.79
N LEU A 151 20.76 3.29 17.31
CA LEU A 151 20.70 2.69 18.64
C LEU A 151 21.57 1.44 18.74
N LEU A 152 21.47 0.53 17.76
CA LEU A 152 22.31 -0.67 17.70
C LEU A 152 23.80 -0.30 17.66
N GLY A 153 24.18 0.68 16.82
CA GLY A 153 25.54 1.19 16.74
C GLY A 153 26.03 1.83 18.04
N ALA A 154 25.20 2.62 18.71
CA ALA A 154 25.52 3.23 20.00
C ALA A 154 25.76 2.16 21.08
N VAL A 155 24.90 1.14 21.17
CA VAL A 155 25.09 0.02 22.09
C VAL A 155 26.36 -0.77 21.77
N THR A 156 26.65 -1.04 20.49
CA THR A 156 27.91 -1.66 20.07
C THR A 156 29.13 -0.84 20.47
N ALA A 157 29.09 0.49 20.30
CA ALA A 157 30.17 1.38 20.74
C ALA A 157 30.35 1.37 22.26
N LEU A 158 29.24 1.41 23.03
CA LEU A 158 29.28 1.31 24.49
C LEU A 158 29.86 -0.02 24.96
N LEU A 159 29.51 -1.14 24.32
CA LEU A 159 30.11 -2.44 24.60
C LEU A 159 31.61 -2.44 24.29
N ALA A 160 32.03 -1.78 23.20
CA ALA A 160 33.45 -1.68 22.88
C ALA A 160 34.23 -0.85 23.90
N LEU A 161 33.67 0.26 24.38
CA LEU A 161 34.23 1.06 25.45
C LEU A 161 34.24 0.30 26.79
N PHE A 162 33.20 -0.48 27.08
CA PHE A 162 33.13 -1.31 28.29
C PHE A 162 34.20 -2.41 28.29
N VAL A 163 34.39 -3.11 27.17
CA VAL A 163 35.46 -4.10 27.00
C VAL A 163 36.83 -3.44 27.14
N HIS A 164 37.05 -2.29 26.51
CA HIS A 164 38.30 -1.54 26.65
C HIS A 164 38.52 -1.06 28.09
N ALA A 165 37.49 -0.59 28.79
CA ALA A 165 37.63 -0.17 30.18
C ALA A 165 38.07 -1.33 31.08
N HIS A 166 37.49 -2.53 30.92
CA HIS A 166 37.83 -3.68 31.75
C HIS A 166 39.13 -4.38 31.38
N LEU A 167 39.48 -4.45 30.09
CA LEU A 167 40.69 -5.15 29.63
C LEU A 167 41.88 -4.23 29.34
N GLY A 168 41.64 -2.93 29.19
CA GLY A 168 42.66 -1.91 28.96
C GLY A 168 43.35 -1.51 30.25
N ASP A 169 43.39 -0.22 30.56
CA ASP A 169 44.17 0.34 31.66
C ASP A 169 43.31 1.04 32.73
N ARG A 170 41.98 1.01 32.60
CA ARG A 170 41.09 1.87 33.38
C ARG A 170 40.81 1.37 34.80
N TYR A 171 40.83 0.06 35.06
CA TYR A 171 40.56 -0.51 36.38
C TYR A 171 41.76 -1.27 36.93
N ALA A 172 41.83 -1.39 38.26
CA ALA A 172 42.92 -2.10 38.94
C ALA A 172 43.01 -3.61 38.60
N HIS A 173 41.91 -4.20 38.12
CA HIS A 173 41.88 -5.60 37.66
C HIS A 173 42.15 -5.74 36.15
N SER A 174 42.42 -4.64 35.45
CA SER A 174 42.58 -4.68 34.01
C SER A 174 43.90 -5.31 33.61
N VAL A 175 43.91 -5.95 32.44
CA VAL A 175 45.07 -6.70 31.91
C VAL A 175 46.00 -5.83 31.05
N HIS A 176 45.78 -4.51 31.00
CA HIS A 176 46.60 -3.52 30.28
C HIS A 176 46.76 -3.81 28.79
N LEU A 177 45.74 -4.39 28.17
CA LEU A 177 45.74 -4.62 26.73
C LEU A 177 45.62 -3.28 25.98
N PRO A 178 46.40 -3.09 24.90
CA PRO A 178 46.36 -1.85 24.15
C PRO A 178 45.03 -1.66 23.41
N ALA A 179 44.64 -0.41 23.16
CA ALA A 179 43.37 -0.06 22.52
C ALA A 179 43.16 -0.74 21.16
N TRP A 180 44.23 -0.95 20.38
CA TRP A 180 44.15 -1.64 19.09
C TRP A 180 43.73 -3.11 19.21
N ALA A 181 43.88 -3.74 20.39
CA ALA A 181 43.42 -5.11 20.65
C ALA A 181 42.01 -5.12 21.27
N THR A 182 41.77 -4.26 22.27
CA THR A 182 40.50 -4.25 23.01
C THR A 182 39.33 -3.65 22.23
N ILE A 183 39.57 -2.65 21.38
CA ILE A 183 38.50 -2.01 20.59
C ILE A 183 37.93 -2.99 19.55
N PRO A 184 38.73 -3.68 18.71
CA PRO A 184 38.20 -4.69 17.79
C PRO A 184 37.49 -5.84 18.51
N LEU A 185 38.02 -6.29 19.66
CA LEU A 185 37.35 -7.31 20.48
C LEU A 185 35.98 -6.83 20.95
N GLY A 186 35.91 -5.60 21.44
CA GLY A 186 34.67 -4.95 21.85
C GLY A 186 33.66 -4.80 20.70
N LEU A 187 34.13 -4.43 19.51
CA LEU A 187 33.29 -4.39 18.30
C LEU A 187 32.80 -5.79 17.91
N ALA A 188 33.64 -6.83 18.01
CA ALA A 188 33.24 -8.21 17.75
C ALA A 188 32.15 -8.67 18.73
N VAL A 189 32.27 -8.34 20.02
CA VAL A 189 31.23 -8.57 21.03
C VAL A 189 29.93 -7.85 20.65
N GLY A 190 30.02 -6.58 20.27
CA GLY A 190 28.85 -5.80 19.85
C GLY A 190 28.17 -6.35 18.58
N LEU A 191 28.94 -6.81 17.60
CA LEU A 191 28.39 -7.50 16.41
C LEU A 191 27.74 -8.83 16.79
N GLY A 192 28.33 -9.58 17.72
CA GLY A 192 27.75 -10.79 18.29
C GLY A 192 26.38 -10.53 18.95
N TRP A 193 26.27 -9.45 19.72
CA TRP A 193 25.00 -9.00 20.31
C TRP A 193 23.95 -8.65 19.24
N VAL A 194 24.30 -7.89 18.20
CA VAL A 194 23.36 -7.57 17.11
C VAL A 194 22.86 -8.84 16.43
N ARG A 195 23.74 -9.83 16.21
CA ARG A 195 23.38 -11.13 15.67
C ARG A 195 22.45 -11.90 16.62
N ALA A 196 22.69 -11.85 17.92
CA ALA A 196 21.79 -12.45 18.92
C ALA A 196 20.39 -11.80 18.92
N MET A 197 20.28 -10.52 18.55
CA MET A 197 19.02 -9.79 18.44
C MET A 197 18.26 -10.04 17.12
N GLU A 198 18.78 -10.84 16.18
CA GLU A 198 18.21 -10.97 14.85
C GLU A 198 16.74 -11.47 14.86
N ALA A 199 16.40 -12.42 15.74
CA ALA A 199 15.03 -12.89 15.90
C ALA A 199 14.08 -11.78 16.38
N LEU A 200 14.54 -10.93 17.31
CA LEU A 200 13.77 -9.80 17.79
C LEU A 200 13.60 -8.74 16.69
N LEU A 201 14.67 -8.40 15.96
CA LEU A 201 14.65 -7.46 14.83
C LEU A 201 13.65 -7.89 13.76
N ASN A 202 13.60 -9.19 13.44
CA ASN A 202 12.58 -9.75 12.55
C ASN A 202 11.17 -9.59 13.12
N ARG A 203 10.97 -9.91 14.41
CA ARG A 203 9.66 -9.80 15.08
C ARG A 203 9.12 -8.37 15.11
N ILE A 204 9.99 -7.37 15.19
CA ILE A 204 9.63 -5.94 15.15
C ILE A 204 9.71 -5.34 13.74
N PHE A 205 9.71 -6.18 12.70
CA PHE A 205 9.69 -5.80 11.29
C PHE A 205 10.85 -4.89 10.83
N PHE A 206 11.98 -4.88 11.54
CA PHE A 206 13.11 -4.01 11.23
C PHE A 206 13.60 -4.22 9.78
N TRP A 207 13.91 -5.46 9.42
CA TRP A 207 14.43 -5.79 8.09
C TRP A 207 13.39 -5.58 6.98
N GLN A 208 12.11 -5.83 7.27
CA GLN A 208 11.03 -5.61 6.32
C GLN A 208 10.88 -4.13 5.98
N ILE A 209 10.74 -3.28 7.01
CA ILE A 209 10.56 -1.83 6.82
C ILE A 209 11.81 -1.20 6.21
N LEU A 210 13.00 -1.67 6.59
CA LEU A 210 14.26 -1.25 5.99
C LEU A 210 14.27 -1.51 4.48
N ASN A 211 14.01 -2.75 4.07
CA ASN A 211 14.06 -3.13 2.66
C ASN A 211 12.95 -2.44 1.86
N ASP A 212 11.76 -2.28 2.44
CA ASP A 212 10.63 -1.57 1.86
C ASP A 212 10.98 -0.09 1.58
N TRP A 213 11.58 0.60 2.56
CA TRP A 213 12.08 1.98 2.36
C TRP A 213 13.14 2.04 1.26
N VAL A 214 14.11 1.13 1.28
CA VAL A 214 15.18 1.08 0.27
C VAL A 214 14.61 0.84 -1.12
N PHE A 215 13.64 -0.07 -1.26
CA PHE A 215 12.95 -0.34 -2.53
C PHE A 215 12.31 0.94 -3.09
N HIS A 216 11.47 1.61 -2.29
CA HIS A 216 10.78 2.82 -2.73
C HIS A 216 11.75 3.98 -3.04
N TRP A 217 12.79 4.15 -2.22
CA TRP A 217 13.82 5.14 -2.49
C TRP A 217 14.54 4.86 -3.82
N GLN A 218 14.98 3.61 -4.04
CA GLN A 218 15.65 3.21 -5.28
C GLN A 218 14.74 3.41 -6.49
N HIS A 219 13.47 3.01 -6.40
CA HIS A 219 12.51 3.20 -7.49
C HIS A 219 12.31 4.69 -7.80
N GLY A 220 12.20 5.54 -6.78
CA GLY A 220 12.09 6.99 -6.97
C GLY A 220 13.38 7.67 -7.45
N GLN A 221 14.52 6.96 -7.40
CA GLN A 221 15.76 7.34 -8.08
C GLN A 221 15.92 6.67 -9.45
N SER A 222 14.87 6.04 -9.99
CA SER A 222 14.91 5.28 -11.25
C SER A 222 15.95 4.13 -11.27
N ARG A 223 16.22 3.50 -10.10
CA ARG A 223 17.23 2.43 -9.92
C ARG A 223 16.65 1.01 -9.82
N ARG A 224 15.42 0.79 -10.28
CA ARG A 224 14.74 -0.53 -10.24
C ARG A 224 14.31 -1.02 -11.63
N PRO A 225 15.27 -1.36 -12.52
CA PRO A 225 14.94 -1.89 -13.84
C PRO A 225 14.19 -3.23 -13.77
N ASP A 226 14.43 -4.02 -12.72
CA ASP A 226 13.76 -5.30 -12.47
C ASP A 226 12.27 -5.13 -12.17
N TYR A 227 11.93 -4.17 -11.31
CA TYR A 227 10.54 -3.81 -11.04
C TYR A 227 9.87 -3.20 -12.27
N ARG A 228 10.58 -2.32 -12.99
CA ARG A 228 10.06 -1.74 -14.23
C ARG A 228 9.69 -2.81 -15.27
N ALA A 229 10.56 -3.79 -15.49
CA ALA A 229 10.25 -4.90 -16.39
C ALA A 229 9.02 -5.70 -15.91
N ARG A 230 8.86 -5.88 -14.60
CA ARG A 230 7.66 -6.53 -14.04
C ARG A 230 6.38 -5.72 -14.30
N LEU A 231 6.43 -4.39 -14.25
CA LEU A 231 5.28 -3.54 -14.58
C LEU A 231 4.86 -3.71 -16.03
N ASP A 232 5.81 -3.87 -16.94
CA ASP A 232 5.52 -4.13 -18.36
C ASP A 232 4.86 -5.50 -18.54
N VAL A 233 5.39 -6.56 -17.91
CA VAL A 233 4.77 -7.90 -17.91
C VAL A 233 3.32 -7.86 -17.39
N PHE A 234 3.06 -7.11 -16.32
CA PHE A 234 1.70 -6.97 -15.79
C PHE A 234 0.77 -6.23 -16.74
N ALA A 235 1.22 -5.13 -17.33
CA ALA A 235 0.41 -4.40 -18.29
C ALA A 235 0.13 -5.22 -19.57
N ASP A 236 1.08 -6.06 -20.01
CA ASP A 236 0.89 -7.02 -21.10
C ASP A 236 -0.14 -8.10 -20.72
N HIS A 237 -0.07 -8.64 -19.49
CA HIS A 237 -1.07 -9.59 -18.99
C HIS A 237 -2.47 -8.99 -18.98
N LEU A 238 -2.63 -7.77 -18.48
CA LEU A 238 -3.91 -7.06 -18.48
C LEU A 238 -4.46 -6.92 -19.90
N ALA A 239 -3.64 -6.45 -20.85
CA ALA A 239 -4.04 -6.31 -22.24
C ALA A 239 -4.48 -7.65 -22.85
N ALA A 240 -3.68 -8.71 -22.66
CA ALA A 240 -3.98 -10.05 -23.17
C ALA A 240 -5.29 -10.62 -22.58
N ARG A 241 -5.60 -10.33 -21.31
CA ARG A 241 -6.86 -10.75 -20.68
C ARG A 241 -8.06 -10.00 -21.26
N LEU A 242 -7.94 -8.69 -21.50
CA LEU A 242 -8.99 -7.90 -22.16
C LEU A 242 -9.27 -8.42 -23.57
N ASP A 243 -8.23 -8.69 -24.34
CA ASP A 243 -8.35 -9.28 -25.68
C ASP A 243 -8.95 -10.68 -25.64
N GLY A 244 -8.61 -11.47 -24.60
CA GLY A 244 -9.21 -12.77 -24.33
C GLY A 244 -10.73 -12.68 -24.15
N PHE A 245 -11.21 -11.76 -23.31
CA PHE A 245 -12.64 -11.54 -23.09
C PHE A 245 -13.34 -11.12 -24.38
N ALA A 246 -12.76 -10.18 -25.12
CA ALA A 246 -13.32 -9.72 -26.39
C ALA A 246 -13.44 -10.84 -27.43
N ARG A 247 -12.40 -11.67 -27.57
CA ARG A 247 -12.41 -12.82 -28.52
C ARG A 247 -13.38 -13.92 -28.11
N ALA A 248 -13.54 -14.17 -26.81
CA ALA A 248 -14.48 -15.14 -26.29
C ALA A 248 -15.94 -14.66 -26.31
N GLY A 249 -16.19 -13.40 -26.65
CA GLY A 249 -17.53 -12.79 -26.58
C GLY A 249 -18.04 -12.67 -25.14
N GLU A 250 -17.14 -12.65 -24.15
CA GLU A 250 -17.50 -12.52 -22.74
C GLU A 250 -17.90 -11.08 -22.41
N SER A 251 -19.15 -10.90 -21.97
CA SER A 251 -19.64 -9.60 -21.49
C SER A 251 -19.11 -9.30 -20.08
N VAL A 252 -17.96 -8.66 -19.99
CA VAL A 252 -17.49 -8.05 -18.74
C VAL A 252 -18.03 -6.62 -18.68
N ASP A 253 -18.65 -6.23 -17.56
CA ASP A 253 -19.20 -4.88 -17.38
C ASP A 253 -18.14 -3.92 -16.83
N GLU A 254 -17.26 -4.40 -15.94
CA GLU A 254 -16.20 -3.61 -15.32
C GLU A 254 -14.88 -4.39 -15.17
N ILE A 255 -13.78 -3.72 -15.51
CA ILE A 255 -12.41 -4.11 -15.20
C ILE A 255 -11.93 -3.23 -14.06
N LEU A 256 -11.63 -3.83 -12.92
CA LEU A 256 -11.23 -3.13 -11.71
C LEU A 256 -9.77 -3.48 -11.36
N ILE A 257 -8.86 -2.52 -11.53
CA ILE A 257 -7.48 -2.62 -11.09
C ILE A 257 -7.42 -2.13 -9.64
N VAL A 258 -7.00 -2.97 -8.70
CA VAL A 258 -6.93 -2.65 -7.27
C VAL A 258 -5.49 -2.76 -6.79
N GLY A 259 -4.97 -1.70 -6.16
CA GLY A 259 -3.68 -1.73 -5.51
C GLY A 259 -3.77 -1.35 -4.04
N HIS A 260 -3.17 -2.13 -3.15
CA HIS A 260 -3.09 -1.82 -1.72
C HIS A 260 -1.65 -1.50 -1.31
N SER A 261 -1.45 -0.49 -0.47
CA SER A 261 -0.11 -0.09 -0.01
C SER A 261 0.79 0.31 -1.18
N SER A 262 2.01 -0.21 -1.28
CA SER A 262 2.87 -0.08 -2.47
C SER A 262 2.28 -0.75 -3.73
N GLY A 263 1.34 -1.67 -3.59
CA GLY A 263 0.52 -2.17 -4.70
C GLY A 263 -0.33 -1.08 -5.33
N GLY A 264 -0.69 -0.03 -4.58
CA GLY A 264 -1.35 1.17 -5.11
C GLY A 264 -0.46 1.95 -6.09
N LEU A 265 0.83 2.06 -5.79
CA LEU A 265 1.84 2.57 -6.71
C LEU A 265 1.94 1.66 -7.95
N THR A 266 2.10 0.35 -7.75
CA THR A 266 2.16 -0.62 -8.85
C THR A 266 0.93 -0.52 -9.75
N ALA A 267 -0.27 -0.37 -9.17
CA ALA A 267 -1.53 -0.29 -9.90
C ALA A 267 -1.63 0.97 -10.78
N VAL A 268 -1.20 2.14 -10.26
CA VAL A 268 -1.10 3.39 -11.03
C VAL A 268 -0.15 3.21 -12.21
N GLU A 269 1.02 2.66 -11.94
CA GLU A 269 2.05 2.42 -12.95
C GLU A 269 1.60 1.44 -14.04
N VAL A 270 0.95 0.33 -13.66
CA VAL A 270 0.40 -0.65 -14.59
C VAL A 270 -0.77 -0.08 -15.39
N ALA A 271 -1.68 0.68 -14.77
CA ALA A 271 -2.81 1.30 -15.46
C ALA A 271 -2.35 2.32 -16.51
N ALA A 272 -1.37 3.18 -16.18
CA ALA A 272 -0.80 4.13 -17.13
C ALA A 272 -0.15 3.42 -18.32
N ARG A 273 0.62 2.35 -18.04
CA ARG A 273 1.26 1.49 -19.05
C ARG A 273 0.26 0.73 -19.92
N LEU A 274 -0.86 0.28 -19.36
CA LEU A 274 -1.94 -0.36 -20.11
C LEU A 274 -2.58 0.64 -21.08
N LEU A 275 -2.95 1.82 -20.60
CA LEU A 275 -3.57 2.85 -21.42
C LEU A 275 -2.65 3.40 -22.52
N ALA A 276 -1.34 3.29 -22.35
CA ALA A 276 -0.34 3.67 -23.35
C ALA A 276 -0.15 2.61 -24.45
N ARG A 277 -0.44 1.32 -24.17
CA ARG A 277 -0.31 0.23 -25.15
C ARG A 277 -1.37 0.29 -26.24
N ASP A 278 -2.60 0.62 -25.86
CA ASP A 278 -3.71 0.69 -26.80
C ASP A 278 -4.60 1.92 -26.50
N PRO A 279 -4.73 2.87 -27.44
CA PRO A 279 -5.59 4.04 -27.28
C PRO A 279 -7.08 3.68 -27.19
N VAL A 280 -7.49 2.49 -27.61
CA VAL A 280 -8.87 2.01 -27.61
C VAL A 280 -9.29 1.45 -26.24
N ILE A 281 -8.34 0.98 -25.41
CA ILE A 281 -8.65 0.51 -24.06
C ILE A 281 -9.31 1.65 -23.27
N GLY A 282 -10.45 1.34 -22.66
CA GLY A 282 -11.24 2.31 -21.91
C GLY A 282 -11.95 3.36 -22.78
N THR A 283 -12.07 3.20 -24.11
CA THR A 283 -12.95 4.02 -24.97
C THR A 283 -14.26 3.30 -25.33
N ARG A 284 -14.24 1.96 -25.34
CA ARG A 284 -15.40 1.07 -25.58
C ARG A 284 -15.24 -0.22 -24.77
N GLY A 285 -16.30 -1.03 -24.70
CA GLY A 285 -16.30 -2.27 -23.91
C GLY A 285 -16.50 -2.02 -22.41
N PRO A 286 -15.86 -2.82 -21.53
CA PRO A 286 -16.06 -2.69 -20.09
C PRO A 286 -15.63 -1.32 -19.56
N VAL A 287 -16.28 -0.88 -18.47
CA VAL A 287 -15.80 0.25 -17.67
C VAL A 287 -14.43 -0.09 -17.09
N LEU A 288 -13.46 0.80 -17.22
CA LEU A 288 -12.14 0.64 -16.64
C LEU A 288 -12.02 1.50 -15.36
N SER A 289 -11.69 0.84 -14.26
CA SER A 289 -11.62 1.44 -12.92
C SER A 289 -10.28 1.13 -12.26
N LEU A 290 -9.73 2.10 -11.54
CA LEU A 290 -8.51 1.98 -10.75
C LEU A 290 -8.79 2.38 -9.30
N ALA A 291 -8.68 1.43 -8.37
CA ALA A 291 -8.79 1.67 -6.93
C ALA A 291 -7.40 1.58 -6.29
N THR A 292 -6.95 2.65 -5.66
CA THR A 292 -5.74 2.66 -4.84
C THR A 292 -6.12 2.81 -3.37
N LEU A 293 -5.64 1.90 -2.53
CA LEU A 293 -6.07 1.73 -1.14
C LEU A 293 -4.90 1.99 -0.19
N GLY A 294 -4.91 3.12 0.50
CA GLY A 294 -3.83 3.53 1.40
C GLY A 294 -2.49 3.59 0.66
N SER A 295 -2.46 4.21 -0.52
CA SER A 295 -1.34 4.05 -1.45
C SER A 295 0.00 4.58 -0.93
N GLY A 296 1.07 3.81 -1.21
CA GLY A 296 2.46 4.21 -1.02
C GLY A 296 2.99 5.15 -2.12
N LEU A 297 2.17 5.53 -3.11
CA LEU A 297 2.53 6.38 -4.25
C LEU A 297 3.42 7.58 -3.90
N PRO A 298 3.17 8.36 -2.83
CA PRO A 298 3.98 9.54 -2.51
C PRO A 298 5.43 9.22 -2.14
N LEU A 299 5.73 8.01 -1.62
CA LEU A 299 7.10 7.60 -1.28
C LEU A 299 8.06 7.68 -2.47
N VAL A 300 7.53 7.49 -3.67
CA VAL A 300 8.26 7.46 -4.94
C VAL A 300 8.03 8.73 -5.72
N ALA A 301 6.78 9.15 -5.92
CA ALA A 301 6.45 10.27 -6.80
C ALA A 301 7.06 11.63 -6.36
N ILE A 302 7.31 11.79 -5.06
CA ILE A 302 7.92 13.00 -4.48
C ILE A 302 9.46 13.03 -4.67
N GLN A 303 10.07 11.89 -4.99
CA GLN A 303 11.52 11.80 -5.17
C GLN A 303 11.98 12.60 -6.40
N PRO A 304 13.18 13.20 -6.38
CA PRO A 304 13.62 14.10 -7.45
C PRO A 304 13.60 13.47 -8.84
N GLN A 305 14.02 12.21 -8.99
CA GLN A 305 14.19 11.54 -10.29
C GLN A 305 12.97 10.71 -10.72
N ALA A 306 11.82 10.91 -10.08
CA ALA A 306 10.58 10.18 -10.39
C ALA A 306 9.81 10.78 -11.58
N ASP A 307 10.51 11.36 -12.56
CA ASP A 307 9.89 12.06 -13.71
C ASP A 307 8.98 11.15 -14.52
N ARG A 308 9.41 9.91 -14.77
CA ARG A 308 8.60 8.91 -15.47
C ARG A 308 7.30 8.61 -14.73
N LEU A 309 7.38 8.38 -13.42
CA LEU A 309 6.19 8.14 -12.60
C LEU A 309 5.26 9.36 -12.61
N ARG A 310 5.81 10.58 -12.54
CA ARG A 310 5.00 11.81 -12.64
C ARG A 310 4.33 11.94 -14.01
N ALA A 311 4.98 11.57 -15.10
CA ALA A 311 4.37 11.52 -16.42
C ALA A 311 3.25 10.45 -16.52
N GLU A 312 3.46 9.28 -15.92
CA GLU A 312 2.45 8.21 -15.83
C GLU A 312 1.24 8.65 -14.97
N ILE A 313 1.48 9.34 -13.86
CA ILE A 313 0.40 9.95 -13.05
C ILE A 313 -0.33 11.02 -13.86
N ALA A 314 0.39 11.90 -14.54
CA ALA A 314 -0.21 12.98 -15.34
C ALA A 314 -1.11 12.43 -16.46
N SER A 315 -0.69 11.34 -17.12
CA SER A 315 -1.50 10.71 -18.16
C SER A 315 -2.81 10.13 -17.61
N LEU A 316 -2.80 9.58 -16.39
CA LEU A 316 -4.02 9.11 -15.72
C LEU A 316 -4.90 10.27 -15.22
N VAL A 317 -4.30 11.33 -14.67
CA VAL A 317 -5.00 12.55 -14.24
C VAL A 317 -5.82 13.15 -15.38
N ALA A 318 -5.24 13.21 -16.59
CA ALA A 318 -5.91 13.76 -17.77
C ALA A 318 -6.82 12.78 -18.52
N SER A 319 -6.81 11.49 -18.16
CA SER A 319 -7.53 10.46 -18.92
C SER A 319 -8.99 10.33 -18.49
N ARG A 320 -9.92 10.54 -19.43
CA ARG A 320 -11.35 10.20 -19.25
C ARG A 320 -11.67 8.72 -19.54
N ARG A 321 -10.65 7.91 -19.86
CA ARG A 321 -10.81 6.48 -20.22
C ARG A 321 -10.84 5.55 -19.00
N ILE A 322 -10.51 6.07 -17.83
CA ILE A 322 -10.43 5.32 -16.57
C ILE A 322 -10.95 6.16 -15.42
N ALA A 323 -11.67 5.53 -14.49
CA ALA A 323 -12.05 6.14 -13.23
C ALA A 323 -11.06 5.74 -12.14
N TRP A 324 -10.20 6.66 -11.71
CA TRP A 324 -9.25 6.43 -10.62
C TRP A 324 -9.79 6.98 -9.30
N VAL A 325 -9.94 6.09 -8.32
CA VAL A 325 -10.34 6.40 -6.95
C VAL A 325 -9.23 6.03 -5.97
N GLU A 326 -8.77 7.02 -5.21
CA GLU A 326 -7.85 6.82 -4.08
C GLU A 326 -8.65 6.83 -2.77
N TYR A 327 -8.58 5.73 -2.03
CA TYR A 327 -9.09 5.63 -0.68
C TYR A 327 -7.99 5.77 0.35
N VAL A 328 -8.11 6.77 1.21
CA VAL A 328 -7.17 7.05 2.30
C VAL A 328 -7.85 6.98 3.66
N ALA A 329 -7.08 6.85 4.73
CA ALA A 329 -7.62 6.81 6.09
C ALA A 329 -6.69 7.56 7.06
N PRO A 330 -7.11 8.67 7.68
CA PRO A 330 -6.28 9.40 8.66
C PRO A 330 -5.83 8.58 9.89
N GLN A 331 -6.54 7.50 10.17
CA GLN A 331 -6.25 6.57 11.26
C GLN A 331 -5.14 5.58 10.89
N ASP A 332 -4.91 5.34 9.60
CA ASP A 332 -3.82 4.52 9.11
C ASP A 332 -2.48 5.28 9.23
N TRP A 333 -1.44 4.56 9.62
CA TRP A 333 -0.10 5.10 9.82
C TRP A 333 0.74 5.01 8.54
N LEU A 334 0.36 4.15 7.58
CA LEU A 334 1.14 3.82 6.40
C LEU A 334 0.54 4.41 5.10
N ASN A 335 -0.22 5.51 5.19
CA ASN A 335 -0.71 6.23 4.02
C ASN A 335 -0.55 7.76 4.17
N PHE A 336 -0.94 8.51 3.14
CA PHE A 336 -0.85 9.96 3.12
C PHE A 336 -2.24 10.57 2.91
N PRO A 337 -3.05 10.74 3.97
CA PRO A 337 -4.48 11.03 3.86
C PRO A 337 -4.81 12.42 3.33
N ARG A 338 -3.81 13.28 3.20
CA ARG A 338 -3.97 14.63 2.64
C ARG A 338 -3.15 14.82 1.38
N PHE A 339 -2.58 13.77 0.82
CA PHE A 339 -1.87 13.88 -0.45
C PHE A 339 -2.86 13.96 -1.60
N ASN A 340 -2.66 14.90 -2.51
CA ASN A 340 -3.38 14.99 -3.77
C ASN A 340 -2.33 15.19 -4.88
N PRO A 341 -2.23 14.30 -5.88
CA PRO A 341 -1.19 14.38 -6.91
C PRO A 341 -1.27 15.67 -7.73
N ILE A 342 -2.46 16.24 -7.97
CA ILE A 342 -2.61 17.50 -8.71
C ILE A 342 -2.03 18.69 -7.95
N ARG A 343 -2.13 18.67 -6.62
CA ARG A 343 -1.69 19.80 -5.78
C ARG A 343 -0.26 19.64 -5.27
N ASP A 344 0.13 18.42 -4.94
CA ASP A 344 1.35 18.14 -4.17
C ASP A 344 2.48 17.55 -5.03
N LEU A 345 2.25 17.29 -6.33
CA LEU A 345 3.29 16.94 -7.31
C LEU A 345 3.38 18.00 -8.40
N ASP A 346 4.57 18.12 -8.98
CA ASP A 346 4.82 18.89 -10.19
C ASP A 346 4.56 17.99 -11.41
N LEU A 347 3.34 18.02 -11.95
CA LEU A 347 2.91 17.13 -13.03
C LEU A 347 3.02 17.83 -14.39
N PRO A 348 3.53 17.14 -15.44
CA PRO A 348 3.66 17.70 -16.79
C PRO A 348 2.31 17.70 -17.54
N LEU A 349 1.36 18.52 -17.09
CA LEU A 349 -0.01 18.54 -17.60
C LEU A 349 -0.25 19.54 -18.76
N GLY A 350 0.66 20.49 -18.98
CA GLY A 350 0.48 21.56 -19.99
C GLY A 350 -0.46 22.69 -19.52
N PRO A 351 -0.74 23.69 -20.37
CA PRO A 351 -1.70 24.76 -20.07
C PRO A 351 -3.14 24.23 -20.11
N ASP A 352 -4.00 24.72 -19.21
CA ASP A 352 -5.42 24.36 -19.09
C ASP A 352 -5.73 22.86 -19.19
N PRO A 353 -5.12 22.04 -18.31
CA PRO A 353 -5.24 20.59 -18.43
C PRO A 353 -6.61 20.07 -18.02
N VAL A 354 -7.04 18.99 -18.68
CA VAL A 354 -8.14 18.17 -18.18
C VAL A 354 -7.70 17.52 -16.86
N ILE A 355 -8.49 17.71 -15.82
CA ILE A 355 -8.32 17.06 -14.51
C ILE A 355 -9.52 16.15 -14.29
N ALA A 356 -9.43 14.91 -14.77
CA ALA A 356 -10.48 13.90 -14.69
C ALA A 356 -10.30 12.94 -13.48
N ASN A 357 -9.09 12.86 -12.92
CA ASN A 357 -8.71 11.91 -11.88
C ASN A 357 -7.65 12.51 -10.91
N PRO A 358 -7.43 11.89 -9.73
CA PRO A 358 -8.29 10.90 -9.08
C PRO A 358 -9.45 11.53 -8.29
N ILE A 359 -10.50 10.75 -8.05
CA ILE A 359 -11.42 10.97 -6.92
C ILE A 359 -10.69 10.52 -5.64
N ILE A 360 -10.61 11.37 -4.62
CA ILE A 360 -10.00 11.02 -3.32
C ILE A 360 -11.09 10.95 -2.27
N ARG A 361 -11.14 9.84 -1.52
CA ARG A 361 -12.13 9.61 -0.45
C ARG A 361 -11.47 9.09 0.81
N SER A 362 -12.00 9.52 1.95
CA SER A 362 -11.69 8.88 3.23
C SER A 362 -12.44 7.55 3.35
N ALA A 363 -11.74 6.50 3.73
CA ALA A 363 -12.34 5.23 4.12
C ALA A 363 -13.02 5.29 5.51
N ARG A 364 -12.92 6.43 6.21
CA ARG A 364 -13.64 6.72 7.46
C ARG A 364 -13.57 5.56 8.47
N PHE A 365 -12.35 5.08 8.74
CA PHE A 365 -12.12 3.92 9.63
C PHE A 365 -12.78 4.02 11.01
N ARG A 366 -13.01 5.22 11.53
CA ARG A 366 -13.75 5.44 12.79
C ARG A 366 -15.24 5.11 12.71
N GLU A 367 -15.84 5.17 11.53
CA GLU A 367 -17.27 4.90 11.32
C GLU A 367 -17.50 3.41 11.03
N ILE A 368 -16.56 2.77 10.34
CA ILE A 368 -16.70 1.38 9.89
C ILE A 368 -16.10 0.34 10.85
N ILE A 369 -15.28 0.75 11.82
CA ILE A 369 -14.73 -0.10 12.87
C ILE A 369 -15.47 0.19 14.17
N ASP A 370 -15.86 -0.83 14.91
CA ASP A 370 -16.49 -0.64 16.21
C ASP A 370 -15.48 -0.08 17.24
N ASP A 371 -15.97 0.60 18.28
CA ASP A 371 -15.11 1.31 19.22
C ASP A 371 -14.24 0.36 20.06
N GLU A 372 -14.71 -0.85 20.32
CA GLU A 372 -13.98 -1.87 21.05
C GLU A 372 -12.77 -2.37 20.23
N THR A 373 -12.99 -2.76 18.99
CA THR A 373 -11.98 -3.19 18.03
C THR A 373 -11.02 -2.04 17.76
N TYR A 374 -11.52 -0.83 17.51
CA TYR A 374 -10.67 0.34 17.26
C TYR A 374 -9.69 0.60 18.41
N ARG A 375 -10.15 0.55 19.68
CA ARG A 375 -9.26 0.71 20.85
C ARG A 375 -8.13 -0.32 20.86
N LYS A 376 -8.40 -1.57 20.43
CA LYS A 376 -7.42 -2.67 20.36
C LYS A 376 -6.43 -2.52 19.21
N VAL A 377 -6.82 -1.91 18.09
CA VAL A 377 -6.00 -1.88 16.86
C VAL A 377 -5.37 -0.53 16.52
N ARG A 378 -5.81 0.60 17.10
CA ARG A 378 -5.37 1.97 16.74
C ARG A 378 -3.86 2.23 16.81
N PHE A 379 -3.13 1.44 17.61
CA PHE A 379 -1.67 1.51 17.77
C PHE A 379 -0.94 0.33 17.11
N ARG A 380 -1.61 -0.41 16.23
CA ARG A 380 -1.05 -1.52 15.46
C ARG A 380 -0.98 -1.11 13.98
N PRO A 381 0.12 -0.47 13.53
CA PRO A 381 0.20 0.18 12.21
C PRO A 381 -0.20 -0.74 11.06
N PHE A 382 0.39 -1.94 10.98
CA PHE A 382 0.06 -2.92 9.94
C PHE A 382 -1.39 -3.41 10.03
N ARG A 383 -1.91 -3.66 11.24
CA ARG A 383 -3.31 -4.11 11.39
C ARG A 383 -4.29 -3.04 10.90
N MET A 384 -4.02 -1.76 11.19
CA MET A 384 -4.81 -0.64 10.69
C MET A 384 -4.67 -0.49 9.18
N HIS A 385 -3.45 -0.61 8.66
CA HIS A 385 -3.19 -0.51 7.22
C HIS A 385 -3.87 -1.62 6.41
N PHE A 386 -3.95 -2.84 6.95
CA PHE A 386 -4.69 -3.93 6.31
C PHE A 386 -6.22 -3.79 6.43
N GLN A 387 -6.75 -2.85 7.22
CA GLN A 387 -8.20 -2.68 7.35
C GLN A 387 -8.88 -2.33 6.01
N PHE A 388 -8.16 -1.72 5.06
CA PHE A 388 -8.67 -1.53 3.70
C PHE A 388 -9.13 -2.84 3.04
N LEU A 389 -8.56 -3.98 3.41
CA LEU A 389 -8.85 -5.29 2.81
C LEU A 389 -9.73 -6.17 3.70
N MET A 390 -10.06 -5.71 4.92
CA MET A 390 -10.80 -6.50 5.89
C MET A 390 -12.28 -6.15 5.87
N SER A 391 -13.10 -7.06 6.42
CA SER A 391 -14.50 -6.77 6.66
C SER A 391 -14.64 -5.58 7.60
N ASN A 392 -15.55 -4.67 7.27
CA ASN A 392 -16.00 -3.63 8.19
C ASN A 392 -16.78 -4.24 9.35
N ASP A 393 -16.77 -3.57 10.50
CA ASP A 393 -17.63 -3.87 11.66
C ASP A 393 -19.04 -3.28 11.51
N ARG A 394 -19.14 -2.12 10.84
CA ARG A 394 -20.39 -1.42 10.53
C ARG A 394 -20.48 -1.10 9.04
N ARG A 395 -21.68 -0.99 8.48
CA ARG A 395 -21.84 -0.56 7.07
C ARG A 395 -21.30 0.86 6.92
N GLY A 396 -20.69 1.15 5.78
CA GLY A 396 -20.12 2.46 5.49
C GLY A 396 -19.93 2.71 4.00
N ALA A 397 -19.66 3.97 3.65
CA ALA A 397 -19.36 4.38 2.28
C ALA A 397 -18.21 3.54 1.69
N TYR A 398 -17.15 3.35 2.48
CA TYR A 398 -16.07 2.44 2.15
C TYR A 398 -16.44 1.02 2.60
N ASP A 399 -16.40 0.08 1.67
CA ASP A 399 -16.47 -1.37 1.96
C ASP A 399 -15.80 -2.09 0.79
N PHE A 400 -14.77 -2.89 1.09
CA PHE A 400 -13.96 -3.59 0.10
C PHE A 400 -14.76 -4.64 -0.68
N PHE A 401 -15.65 -5.36 0.00
CA PHE A 401 -16.46 -6.41 -0.63
C PHE A 401 -17.59 -5.82 -1.45
N ALA A 402 -18.19 -4.73 -1.01
CA ALA A 402 -19.18 -4.03 -1.85
C ALA A 402 -18.52 -3.33 -3.06
N MET A 403 -17.27 -2.86 -2.93
CA MET A 403 -16.50 -2.31 -4.06
C MET A 403 -16.16 -3.37 -5.10
N THR A 404 -15.72 -4.55 -4.66
CA THR A 404 -15.23 -5.59 -5.58
C THR A 404 -16.30 -6.60 -6.00
N LEU A 405 -17.36 -6.80 -5.22
CA LEU A 405 -18.39 -7.82 -5.46
C LEU A 405 -19.81 -7.23 -5.57
N GLY A 406 -19.97 -5.91 -5.38
CA GLY A 406 -21.25 -5.24 -5.46
C GLY A 406 -21.66 -4.87 -6.90
N PRO A 407 -22.90 -4.39 -7.08
CA PRO A 407 -23.49 -4.07 -8.38
C PRO A 407 -23.09 -2.70 -8.96
N GLN A 408 -22.35 -1.89 -8.22
CA GLN A 408 -21.96 -0.54 -8.64
C GLN A 408 -20.55 -0.54 -9.18
N THR A 409 -20.28 0.30 -10.17
CA THR A 409 -18.90 0.60 -10.57
C THR A 409 -18.14 1.28 -9.44
N LEU A 410 -16.81 1.30 -9.54
CA LEU A 410 -15.96 2.01 -8.58
C LEU A 410 -16.33 3.50 -8.48
N ARG A 411 -16.62 4.15 -9.62
CA ARG A 411 -16.97 5.57 -9.69
C ARG A 411 -18.27 5.86 -8.94
N GLU A 412 -19.34 5.13 -9.26
CA GLU A 412 -20.62 5.22 -8.53
C GLU A 412 -20.39 5.10 -7.05
N ARG A 413 -19.66 4.07 -6.64
CA ARG A 413 -19.40 3.80 -5.23
C ARG A 413 -18.67 4.96 -4.53
N ALA A 414 -17.71 5.57 -5.19
CA ALA A 414 -16.96 6.70 -4.66
C ALA A 414 -17.79 8.00 -4.56
N LEU A 415 -18.88 8.09 -5.32
CA LEU A 415 -19.79 9.23 -5.35
C LEU A 415 -21.06 9.04 -4.52
N ILE A 416 -21.27 7.85 -3.92
CA ILE A 416 -22.40 7.63 -3.01
C ILE A 416 -22.32 8.67 -1.88
N GLU A 417 -23.39 9.45 -1.76
CA GLU A 417 -23.66 10.22 -0.56
C GLU A 417 -23.99 9.24 0.55
N TRP A 418 -23.06 9.09 1.49
CA TRP A 418 -23.29 8.33 2.70
C TRP A 418 -23.72 9.32 3.78
N PRO A 419 -24.89 9.13 4.43
CA PRO A 419 -25.29 9.97 5.55
C PRO A 419 -24.12 10.00 6.54
N GLU A 420 -23.61 11.18 6.84
CA GLU A 420 -22.65 11.28 7.93
C GLU A 420 -23.33 10.70 9.16
N ALA A 421 -22.64 9.82 9.89
CA ALA A 421 -23.13 9.40 11.19
C ALA A 421 -23.42 10.69 11.95
N SER A 422 -24.69 10.91 12.32
CA SER A 422 -25.08 12.07 13.08
C SER A 422 -24.13 12.19 14.26
N THR A 423 -23.52 13.37 14.42
CA THR A 423 -22.81 13.76 15.64
C THR A 423 -23.74 13.84 16.86
N GLU A 424 -24.90 13.18 16.84
CA GLU A 424 -25.82 13.00 17.95
C GLU A 424 -25.66 11.61 18.55
N ALA A 425 -24.58 11.48 19.32
CA ALA A 425 -24.62 10.77 20.59
C ALA A 425 -23.70 11.54 21.54
N ALA A 426 -24.10 12.78 21.84
CA ALA A 426 -23.75 13.36 23.13
C ALA A 426 -24.30 12.39 24.18
N LEU A 427 -23.40 11.70 24.87
CA LEU A 427 -23.71 10.92 26.06
C LEU A 427 -24.52 11.83 27.02
N PRO A 428 -25.71 11.43 27.48
CA PRO A 428 -26.23 11.96 28.72
C PRO A 428 -25.32 11.43 29.82
N CYS A 429 -24.46 12.30 30.34
CA CYS A 429 -23.88 12.10 31.65
C CYS A 429 -24.99 12.39 32.66
N GLU A 430 -25.81 11.38 32.94
CA GLU A 430 -26.63 11.38 34.15
C GLU A 430 -25.90 10.55 35.21
N THR A 431 -25.35 11.31 36.15
CA THR A 431 -25.03 10.91 37.50
C THR A 431 -26.11 10.02 38.10
N VAL A 432 -25.74 8.80 38.50
CA VAL A 432 -26.47 8.09 39.55
C VAL A 432 -25.50 7.95 40.71
N ALA A 433 -25.61 8.89 41.65
CA ALA A 433 -25.23 8.69 43.03
C ALA A 433 -26.44 8.08 43.73
N ALA A 434 -26.30 6.84 44.19
CA ALA A 434 -26.92 6.26 45.37
C ALA A 434 -26.12 5.00 45.73
#